data_AF-A0A7W2TKZ5-F1
#
_entry.id   AF-A0A7W2TKZ5-F1
#
_cell.length_a   1.000
_cell.length_b   1.000
_cell.length_c   1.000
_cell.angle_alpha   90.00
_cell.angle_beta   90.00
_cell.angle_gamma   90.00
#
_symmetry.space_group_name_H-M   'P 1'
#
loop_
_entity.id
_entity.type
_entity.pdbx_description
1 polymer ?
#
loop_
_entity_poly.entity_id
_entity_poly.type
_entity_poly.pdbx_seq_one_letter_code
_entity_poly.pdbx_strand_id
1 'polypeptide(L)'
;MNQPYRVRIKSKVKVRFAFALIALAIGLYFLMEVDFGFKEDEVKYGQTYLLESFEQRSSGSYRGSTSTTYGKFKLPSGKIISSRIYIISHNGLYCVAEILINGKVT
;
A
#
# COMPACT_ATOMS: atom_id res chain seq x y z
N MET A 1 21.18 -33.49 -41.60
CA MET A 1 22.11 -32.74 -40.73
C MET A 1 21.81 -31.25 -40.91
N ASN A 2 21.14 -30.62 -39.96
CA ASN A 2 20.79 -29.20 -40.03
C ASN A 2 21.97 -28.36 -39.57
N GLN A 3 22.73 -27.78 -40.51
CA GLN A 3 23.69 -26.74 -40.19
C GLN A 3 22.95 -25.52 -39.63
N PRO A 4 23.42 -24.90 -38.53
CA PRO A 4 22.85 -23.65 -38.05
C PRO A 4 23.18 -22.55 -39.06
N TYR A 5 22.16 -22.06 -39.75
CA TYR A 5 22.29 -20.95 -40.69
C TYR A 5 22.77 -19.70 -39.92
N ARG A 6 23.96 -19.20 -40.26
CA ARG A 6 24.52 -17.99 -39.64
C ARG A 6 23.84 -16.76 -40.24
N VAL A 7 22.77 -16.28 -39.62
CA VAL A 7 22.10 -15.04 -40.06
C VAL A 7 23.04 -13.85 -39.88
N ARG A 8 23.61 -13.35 -40.97
CA ARG A 8 24.45 -12.15 -40.95
C ARG A 8 23.57 -10.91 -41.13
N ILE A 9 23.25 -10.26 -40.02
CA ILE A 9 22.47 -9.01 -40.02
C ILE A 9 23.31 -7.89 -40.67
N LYS A 10 22.78 -7.26 -41.73
CA LYS A 10 23.42 -6.14 -42.44
C LYS A 10 23.66 -4.97 -41.48
N SER A 11 24.80 -4.27 -41.63
CA SER A 11 25.16 -3.15 -40.74
C SER A 11 24.09 -2.06 -40.67
N LYS A 12 23.44 -1.74 -41.80
CA LYS A 12 22.32 -0.77 -41.87
C LYS A 12 21.17 -1.11 -40.91
N VAL A 13 20.87 -2.40 -40.74
CA VAL A 13 19.82 -2.88 -39.83
C VAL A 13 20.25 -2.73 -38.38
N LYS A 14 21.53 -3.00 -38.07
CA LYS A 14 22.09 -2.80 -36.73
C LYS A 14 22.03 -1.33 -36.29
N VAL A 15 22.36 -0.42 -37.20
CA VAL A 15 22.31 1.02 -36.94
C VAL A 15 20.87 1.48 -36.65
N ARG A 16 19.89 1.03 -37.44
CA ARG A 16 18.47 1.34 -37.19
C ARG A 16 17.98 0.83 -35.83
N PHE A 17 18.40 -0.37 -35.44
CA PHE A 17 18.07 -0.93 -34.13
C PHE A 17 18.71 -0.13 -32.98
N ALA A 18 19.96 0.30 -33.16
CA ALA A 18 20.64 1.14 -32.18
C ALA A 18 19.90 2.48 -31.98
N PHE A 19 19.48 3.14 -33.06
CA PHE A 19 18.68 4.35 -32.98
C PHE A 19 17.32 4.13 -32.30
N ALA A 20 16.65 3.01 -32.58
CA ALA A 20 15.39 2.67 -31.93
C ALA A 20 15.56 2.48 -30.41
N LEU A 21 16.65 1.83 -29.98
CA LEU A 21 16.97 1.66 -28.56
C LEU A 21 17.28 2.98 -27.87
N ILE A 22 18.01 3.89 -28.53
CA ILE A 22 18.31 5.22 -28.00
C ILE A 22 17.02 6.03 -27.84
N ALA A 23 16.14 6.02 -28.84
CA ALA A 23 14.85 6.71 -28.77
C ALA A 23 13.97 6.17 -27.63
N LEU A 24 13.98 4.85 -27.42
CA LEU A 24 13.25 4.21 -26.33
C LEU A 24 13.82 4.58 -24.95
N ALA A 25 15.14 4.64 -24.82
CA ALA A 25 15.80 5.07 -23.59
C ALA A 25 15.48 6.53 -23.25
N ILE A 26 15.50 7.42 -24.24
CA ILE A 26 15.11 8.83 -24.07
C ILE A 26 13.63 8.93 -23.68
N GLY A 27 12.74 8.18 -24.33
CA GLY A 27 11.32 8.14 -23.99
C GLY A 27 11.07 7.69 -22.54
N LEU A 28 11.75 6.64 -22.10
CA LEU A 28 11.67 6.15 -20.71
C LEU A 28 12.22 7.17 -19.71
N TYR A 29 13.30 7.86 -20.04
CA TYR A 29 13.88 8.91 -19.20
C TYR A 29 12.87 10.03 -18.95
N PHE A 30 12.23 10.54 -19.99
CA PHE A 30 11.17 11.54 -19.84
C PHE A 30 9.98 11.00 -19.04
N LEU A 31 9.61 9.73 -19.23
CA LEU A 31 8.50 9.12 -18.51
C LEU A 31 8.79 8.93 -17.01
N MET A 32 10.07 8.79 -16.63
CA MET A 32 10.50 8.79 -15.23
C MET A 32 10.54 10.19 -14.61
N GLU A 33 10.85 11.23 -15.38
CA GLU A 33 10.80 12.62 -14.91
C GLU A 33 9.36 13.15 -14.77
N VAL A 34 8.39 12.52 -15.44
CA VAL A 34 6.98 12.85 -15.27
C VAL A 34 6.51 12.40 -13.89
N ASP A 35 6.29 13.38 -13.02
CA ASP A 35 5.62 13.17 -11.75
C ASP A 35 4.13 12.89 -12.03
N PHE A 36 3.71 11.63 -11.88
CA PHE A 36 2.33 11.19 -12.15
C PHE A 36 1.31 11.74 -11.14
N GLY A 37 1.73 12.63 -10.23
CA GLY A 37 0.86 13.20 -9.20
C GLY A 37 0.49 12.21 -8.11
N PHE A 38 1.17 11.06 -8.03
CA PHE A 38 1.07 10.14 -6.90
C PHE A 38 1.82 10.74 -5.71
N LYS A 39 1.18 11.69 -5.02
CA LYS A 39 1.63 12.09 -3.70
C LYS A 39 1.36 10.93 -2.75
N GLU A 40 2.37 10.58 -1.97
CA GLU A 40 2.17 9.66 -0.85
C GLU A 40 1.09 10.23 0.06
N ASP A 41 0.13 9.37 0.45
CA ASP A 41 -0.92 9.76 1.38
C ASP A 41 -0.27 10.20 2.70
N GLU A 42 -0.53 11.45 3.09
CA GLU A 42 0.00 11.96 4.36
C GLU A 42 -0.83 11.39 5.50
N VAL A 43 -0.25 10.45 6.25
CA VAL A 43 -0.88 9.85 7.43
C VAL A 43 -0.51 10.65 8.68
N LYS A 44 -1.50 11.28 9.30
CA LYS A 44 -1.37 12.00 10.57
C LYS A 44 -2.24 11.36 11.63
N TYR A 45 -1.83 11.45 12.90
CA TYR A 45 -2.66 11.04 14.03
C TYR A 45 -3.43 12.25 14.55
N GLY A 46 -4.74 12.10 14.66
CA GLY A 46 -5.66 13.11 15.19
C GLY A 46 -5.82 13.00 16.70
N GLN A 47 -7.05 13.14 17.19
CA GLN A 47 -7.33 12.98 18.62
C GLN A 47 -7.18 11.54 19.07
N THR A 48 -6.65 11.39 20.28
CA THR A 48 -6.51 10.11 21.00
C THR A 48 -7.55 10.04 22.10
N TYR A 49 -8.21 8.90 22.22
CA TYR A 49 -9.23 8.63 23.23
C TYR A 49 -8.87 7.39 24.02
N LEU A 50 -9.23 7.38 25.30
CA LEU A 50 -9.21 6.19 26.13
C LEU A 50 -10.64 5.64 26.19
N LEU A 51 -10.91 4.55 25.47
CA LEU A 51 -12.25 4.02 25.26
C LEU A 51 -12.34 2.55 25.68
N GLU A 52 -13.48 2.18 26.26
CA GLU A 52 -13.83 0.79 26.51
C GLU A 52 -14.40 0.15 25.24
N SER A 53 -13.98 -1.07 24.93
CA SER A 53 -14.57 -1.84 23.83
C SER A 53 -15.89 -2.47 24.27
N PHE A 54 -16.99 -2.20 23.59
CA PHE A 54 -18.28 -2.84 23.93
C PHE A 54 -18.45 -4.21 23.26
N GLU A 55 -17.71 -4.48 22.19
CA GLU A 55 -17.71 -5.77 21.50
C GLU A 55 -16.29 -6.06 21.02
N GLN A 56 -15.80 -7.27 21.29
CA GLN A 56 -14.53 -7.78 20.76
C GLN A 56 -14.80 -9.04 19.95
N ARG A 57 -14.27 -9.10 18.73
CA ARG A 57 -14.32 -10.30 17.88
C ARG A 57 -12.91 -10.67 17.48
N SER A 58 -12.53 -11.91 17.74
CA SER A 58 -11.31 -12.49 17.19
C SER A 58 -11.63 -13.12 15.85
N SER A 59 -10.88 -12.73 14.82
CA SER A 59 -10.99 -13.25 13.45
C SER A 59 -9.71 -13.98 13.08
N GLY A 60 -9.86 -15.23 12.63
CA GLY A 60 -8.81 -16.02 11.99
C GLY A 60 -9.44 -16.88 10.90
N SER A 61 -9.13 -16.58 9.64
CA SER A 61 -9.82 -17.18 8.49
C SER A 61 -9.35 -18.59 8.11
N TYR A 62 -8.20 -19.06 8.59
CA TYR A 62 -7.70 -20.41 8.30
C TYR A 62 -6.63 -20.87 9.29
N ARG A 63 -6.38 -22.19 9.31
CA ARG A 63 -5.38 -22.82 10.19
C ARG A 63 -3.98 -22.32 9.81
N GLY A 64 -3.41 -21.43 10.63
CA GLY A 64 -2.11 -20.79 10.40
C GLY A 64 -2.16 -19.28 10.17
N SER A 65 -3.34 -18.65 10.11
CA SER A 65 -3.41 -17.19 10.10
C SER A 65 -3.19 -16.61 11.50
N THR A 66 -2.46 -15.48 11.58
CA THR A 66 -2.36 -14.69 12.82
C THR A 66 -3.76 -14.24 13.22
N SER A 67 -4.23 -14.69 14.40
CA SER A 67 -5.50 -14.25 14.95
C SER A 67 -5.48 -12.75 15.15
N THR A 68 -6.46 -12.06 14.60
CA THR A 68 -6.61 -10.61 14.73
C THR A 68 -7.84 -10.29 15.54
N THR A 69 -7.64 -9.57 16.63
CA THR A 69 -8.74 -9.11 17.46
C THR A 69 -9.19 -7.74 16.98
N TYR A 70 -10.48 -7.56 16.74
CA TYR A 70 -11.10 -6.30 16.43
C TYR A 70 -12.04 -5.92 17.57
N GLY A 71 -11.97 -4.66 17.99
CA GLY A 71 -12.86 -4.06 18.98
C GLY A 71 -13.77 -3.03 18.33
N LYS A 72 -15.02 -2.96 18.79
CA LYS A 72 -15.88 -1.82 18.52
C LYS A 72 -15.87 -0.86 19.70
N PHE A 73 -15.76 0.42 19.39
CA PHE A 73 -15.65 1.52 20.35
C PHE A 73 -16.70 2.58 20.04
N LYS A 74 -17.23 3.23 21.08
CA LYS A 74 -18.15 4.36 20.93
C LYS A 74 -17.38 5.64 21.25
N LEU A 75 -17.27 6.53 20.27
CA LEU A 75 -16.66 7.84 20.44
C LEU A 75 -17.56 8.76 21.29
N PRO A 76 -17.00 9.82 21.90
CA PRO A 76 -17.79 10.85 22.60
C PRO A 76 -18.86 11.51 21.70
N SER A 77 -18.63 11.55 20.39
CA SER A 77 -19.60 12.01 19.39
C SER A 77 -20.81 11.08 19.20
N GLY A 78 -20.81 9.91 19.84
CA GLY A 78 -21.83 8.87 19.67
C GLY A 78 -21.59 7.94 18.47
N LYS A 79 -20.62 8.26 17.60
CA LYS A 79 -20.23 7.42 16.45
C LYS A 79 -19.58 6.12 16.94
N ILE A 80 -19.99 5.01 16.33
CA ILE A 80 -19.37 3.70 16.57
C ILE A 80 -18.26 3.48 15.53
N ILE A 81 -17.09 3.10 16.01
CA ILE A 81 -15.93 2.75 15.18
C ILE A 81 -15.48 1.33 15.48
N SER A 82 -14.85 0.68 14.50
CA SER A 82 -14.25 -0.65 14.65
C SER A 82 -12.76 -0.52 14.38
N SER A 83 -11.92 -0.97 15.31
CA SER A 83 -10.46 -0.90 15.16
C SER A 83 -9.80 -2.20 15.57
N ARG A 84 -8.62 -2.47 15.01
CA ARG A 84 -7.80 -3.63 15.35
C ARG A 84 -7.16 -3.41 16.71
N ILE A 85 -7.28 -4.39 17.59
CA ILE A 85 -6.63 -4.41 18.89
C ILE A 85 -5.29 -5.12 18.73
N TYR A 86 -4.20 -4.38 18.93
CA TYR A 86 -2.84 -4.94 18.87
C TYR A 86 -2.39 -5.54 20.20
N ILE A 87 -2.86 -4.97 21.32
CA ILE A 87 -2.53 -5.40 22.68
C ILE A 87 -3.83 -5.53 23.45
N ILE A 88 -4.11 -6.73 23.98
CA ILE A 88 -5.29 -6.98 24.79
C ILE A 88 -5.12 -6.28 26.14
N SER A 89 -6.09 -5.45 26.51
CA SER A 89 -6.05 -4.70 27.76
C SER A 89 -6.66 -5.50 28.90
N HIS A 90 -6.02 -5.52 30.07
CA HIS A 90 -6.51 -6.21 31.26
C HIS A 90 -7.69 -5.49 31.95
N ASN A 91 -7.83 -4.18 31.75
CA ASN A 91 -8.88 -3.36 32.37
C ASN A 91 -9.98 -2.96 31.37
N GLY A 92 -9.95 -3.50 30.14
CA GLY A 92 -10.95 -3.22 29.10
C GLY A 92 -10.83 -1.86 28.41
N LEU A 93 -9.91 -0.99 28.86
CA LEU A 93 -9.66 0.32 28.27
C LEU A 93 -8.57 0.25 27.20
N TYR A 94 -8.81 0.91 26.07
CA TYR A 94 -7.92 0.96 24.93
C TYR A 94 -7.64 2.39 24.51
N CYS A 95 -6.38 2.66 24.16
CA CYS A 95 -6.01 3.92 23.52
C CYS A 95 -6.35 3.83 22.03
N VAL A 96 -7.31 4.63 21.57
CA VAL A 96 -7.77 4.67 20.18
C VAL A 96 -7.43 6.05 19.61
N ALA A 97 -6.64 6.08 18.54
CA ALA A 97 -6.28 7.31 17.84
C ALA A 97 -7.04 7.41 16.52
N GLU A 98 -7.54 8.61 16.20
CA GLU A 98 -8.03 8.92 14.87
C GLU A 98 -6.87 8.96 13.88
N ILE A 99 -7.06 8.34 12.72
CA ILE A 99 -6.08 8.37 11.63
C ILE A 99 -6.62 9.33 10.57
N LEU A 100 -5.85 10.39 10.31
CA LEU A 100 -6.10 11.39 9.30
C LEU A 100 -5.31 11.02 8.05
N ILE A 101 -5.99 10.67 6.97
CA ILE A 101 -5.37 10.45 5.65
C ILE A 101 -5.62 11.70 4.82
N ASN A 102 -4.55 12.40 4.43
CA ASN A 102 -4.64 13.68 3.71
C ASN A 102 -5.54 14.72 4.43
N GLY A 103 -5.48 14.75 5.76
CA GLY A 103 -6.25 15.67 6.60
C GLY A 103 -7.72 15.30 6.81
N LYS A 104 -8.19 14.15 6.30
CA LYS A 104 -9.56 13.65 6.53
C LYS A 104 -9.56 12.49 7.51
N VAL A 105 -10.51 12.51 8.46
CA VAL A 105 -10.70 11.42 9.44
C VAL A 105 -11.21 10.18 8.72
N THR A 106 -10.49 9.07 8.89
CA THR A 106 -10.82 7.75 8.31
C THR A 106 -11.47 6.87 9.35
#